data_AF-A0AAE1P0Q0-F1
#
_entry.id   AF-A0AAE1P0Q0-F1
#
_cell.length_a   1.000
_cell.length_b   1.000
_cell.length_c   1.000
_cell.angle_alpha   90.00
_cell.angle_beta   90.00
_cell.angle_gamma   90.00
#
_symmetry.space_group_name_H-M   'P 1'
#
loop_
_entity.id
_entity.type
_entity.pdbx_description
1 polymer ?
#
loop_
_entity_poly.entity_id
_entity_poly.type
_entity_poly.pdbx_seq_one_letter_code
_entity_poly.pdbx_strand_id
1 'polypeptide(L)'
;MDVINAAKKISEAGTKLDKLSRQIADQCPESRTKDDMLAYLDRIALYCHQLNITSKVKADVQNISGELIVSGLDSATSLIQAAKNLMNAVVLTVKCSYVASTKYPRQGTIVSPIVVWKMKAPEKKPLVRRERAEEVRAKVRKGSSKKPVSALKALAEFHGPDD
;
A
#
# COMPACT_ATOMS: atom_id res chain seq x y z
N MET A 1 5.78 23.48 -14.18
CA MET A 1 4.58 24.27 -13.81
C MET A 1 3.44 23.37 -13.32
N ASP A 2 3.29 22.18 -13.91
CA ASP A 2 2.16 21.28 -13.63
C ASP A 2 2.12 20.72 -12.20
N VAL A 3 3.28 20.39 -11.62
CA VAL A 3 3.36 19.83 -10.26
C VAL A 3 2.87 20.82 -9.20
N ILE A 4 3.21 22.10 -9.33
CA ILE A 4 2.74 23.16 -8.41
C ILE A 4 1.21 23.31 -8.51
N ASN A 5 0.68 23.30 -9.72
CA ASN A 5 -0.76 23.40 -9.95
C ASN A 5 -1.50 22.16 -9.43
N ALA A 6 -0.92 20.97 -9.59
CA ALA A 6 -1.46 19.74 -9.03
C ALA A 6 -1.49 19.77 -7.50
N ALA A 7 -0.39 20.20 -6.85
CA ALA A 7 -0.32 20.34 -5.39
C ALA A 7 -1.38 21.32 -4.86
N LYS A 8 -1.59 22.46 -5.54
CA LYS A 8 -2.66 23.41 -5.20
C LYS A 8 -4.04 22.78 -5.30
N LYS A 9 -4.36 22.10 -6.41
CA LYS A 9 -5.64 21.40 -6.59
C LYS A 9 -5.88 20.33 -5.52
N ILE A 10 -4.85 19.58 -5.15
CA ILE A 10 -4.91 18.60 -4.07
C ILE A 10 -5.19 19.29 -2.73
N SER A 11 -4.51 20.40 -2.44
CA SER A 11 -4.74 21.19 -1.23
C SER A 11 -6.17 21.71 -1.13
N GLU A 12 -6.72 22.24 -2.23
CA GLU A 12 -8.12 22.69 -2.29
C GLU A 12 -9.11 21.55 -2.07
N ALA A 13 -8.85 20.38 -2.65
CA ALA A 13 -9.64 19.18 -2.41
C ALA A 13 -9.56 18.71 -0.95
N GLY A 14 -8.38 18.80 -0.33
CA GLY A 14 -8.17 18.52 1.09
C GLY A 14 -9.02 19.42 2.00
N THR A 15 -9.11 20.72 1.70
CA THR A 15 -10.00 21.65 2.43
C THR A 15 -11.48 21.29 2.26
N LYS A 16 -11.90 20.82 1.09
CA LYS A 16 -13.29 20.37 0.86
C LYS A 16 -13.60 19.09 1.63
N LEU A 17 -12.66 18.14 1.65
CA LEU A 17 -12.76 16.92 2.46
C LEU A 17 -12.89 17.27 3.95
N ASP A 18 -12.06 18.18 4.45
CA ASP A 18 -12.09 18.62 5.85
C ASP A 18 -13.47 19.15 6.25
N LYS A 19 -14.06 20.05 5.45
CA LYS A 19 -15.40 20.58 5.68
C LYS A 19 -16.48 19.49 5.77
N LEU A 20 -16.48 18.54 4.82
CA LEU A 20 -17.46 17.46 4.80
C LEU A 20 -17.27 16.49 5.98
N SER A 21 -16.03 16.11 6.28
CA SER A 21 -15.74 15.19 7.38
C SER A 21 -16.02 15.82 8.74
N ARG A 22 -15.85 17.14 8.92
CA ARG A 22 -16.26 17.84 10.15
C ARG A 22 -17.77 17.84 10.33
N GLN A 23 -18.56 18.06 9.27
CA GLN A 23 -20.02 17.91 9.34
C GLN A 23 -20.44 16.51 9.77
N ILE A 24 -19.72 15.47 9.29
CA ILE A 24 -19.95 14.08 9.74
C ILE A 24 -19.58 13.93 11.22
N ALA A 25 -18.47 14.54 11.66
CA ALA A 25 -18.02 14.52 13.05
C ALA A 25 -19.05 15.14 14.00
N ASP A 26 -19.67 16.25 13.60
CA ASP A 26 -20.66 16.98 14.39
C ASP A 26 -21.94 16.15 14.61
N GLN A 27 -22.30 15.30 13.65
CA GLN A 27 -23.46 14.39 13.75
C GLN A 27 -23.12 13.07 14.44
N CYS A 28 -21.83 12.80 14.66
CA CYS A 28 -21.36 11.58 15.30
C CYS A 28 -21.38 11.78 16.82
N PRO A 29 -22.01 10.87 17.60
CA PRO A 29 -21.84 10.88 19.04
C PRO A 29 -20.37 10.72 19.41
N GLU A 30 -20.05 11.15 20.63
CA GLU A 30 -18.68 11.11 21.12
C GLU A 30 -18.15 9.67 21.10
N SER A 31 -17.03 9.48 20.40
CA SER A 31 -16.47 8.17 20.16
C SER A 31 -15.01 8.31 19.73
N ARG A 32 -14.23 7.26 19.99
CA ARG A 32 -12.84 7.20 19.54
C ARG A 32 -12.69 7.35 18.02
N THR A 33 -13.69 6.91 17.23
CA THR A 33 -13.68 7.09 15.77
C THR A 33 -13.76 8.57 15.38
N LYS A 34 -14.54 9.37 16.11
CA LYS A 34 -14.63 10.83 15.91
C LYS A 34 -13.28 11.48 16.25
N ASP A 35 -12.68 11.13 17.38
CA ASP A 35 -11.38 11.67 17.81
C ASP A 35 -10.28 11.35 16.79
N ASP A 36 -10.17 10.08 16.38
CA ASP A 36 -9.23 9.63 15.37
C ASP A 36 -9.44 10.40 14.05
N MET A 37 -10.70 10.59 13.64
CA MET A 37 -11.03 11.33 12.42
C MET A 37 -10.59 12.80 12.49
N LEU A 38 -10.86 13.50 13.60
CA LEU A 38 -10.44 14.89 13.79
C LEU A 38 -8.91 15.01 13.79
N ALA A 39 -8.20 14.08 14.43
CA ALA A 39 -6.75 14.05 14.39
C ALA A 39 -6.19 13.83 12.97
N TYR A 40 -6.83 12.97 12.16
CA TYR A 40 -6.43 12.79 10.76
C TYR A 40 -6.72 14.02 9.91
N LEU A 41 -7.79 14.77 10.19
CA LEU A 41 -8.10 16.03 9.49
C LEU A 41 -7.03 17.09 9.73
N ASP A 42 -6.56 17.23 10.97
CA ASP A 42 -5.47 18.16 11.28
C ASP A 42 -4.16 17.73 10.59
N ARG A 43 -3.90 16.41 10.48
CA ARG A 43 -2.78 15.89 9.69
C ARG A 43 -2.92 16.18 8.20
N ILE A 44 -4.12 16.08 7.63
CA ILE A 44 -4.37 16.43 6.21
C ILE A 44 -4.02 17.91 5.98
N ALA A 45 -4.44 18.81 6.87
CA ALA A 45 -4.10 20.24 6.76
C ALA A 45 -2.59 20.47 6.75
N LEU A 46 -1.86 19.83 7.67
CA LEU A 46 -0.40 19.86 7.71
C LEU A 46 0.24 19.33 6.42
N TYR A 47 -0.18 18.16 5.93
CA TYR A 47 0.42 17.54 4.76
C TYR A 47 0.07 18.28 3.46
N CYS A 48 -1.11 18.89 3.33
CA CYS A 48 -1.43 19.81 2.24
C CYS A 48 -0.48 21.01 2.22
N HIS A 49 -0.17 21.57 3.39
CA HIS A 49 0.79 22.66 3.50
C HIS A 49 2.21 22.22 3.10
N GLN A 50 2.68 21.07 3.59
CA GLN A 50 3.98 20.49 3.21
C GLN A 50 4.06 20.21 1.70
N LEU A 51 3.00 19.68 1.09
CA LEU A 51 2.92 19.42 -0.34
C LEU A 51 3.03 20.72 -1.16
N ASN A 52 2.38 21.79 -0.70
CA ASN A 52 2.46 23.11 -1.35
C ASN A 52 3.85 23.75 -1.25
N ILE A 53 4.58 23.53 -0.14
CA ILE A 53 5.96 24.02 0.01
C ILE A 53 6.90 23.20 -0.88
N THR A 54 6.88 21.88 -0.72
CA THR A 54 7.79 20.96 -1.42
C THR A 54 7.61 21.00 -2.93
N SER A 55 6.40 21.26 -3.44
CA SER A 55 6.14 21.38 -4.88
C SER A 55 6.74 22.64 -5.53
N LYS A 56 7.08 23.67 -4.74
CA LYS A 56 7.66 24.93 -5.22
C LYS A 56 9.19 24.93 -5.24
N VAL A 57 9.82 23.94 -4.60
CA VAL A 57 11.29 23.84 -4.56
C VAL A 57 11.77 23.51 -5.98
N LYS A 58 12.71 24.30 -6.47
CA LYS A 58 13.36 24.08 -7.77
C LYS A 58 14.62 23.26 -7.54
N ALA A 59 14.87 22.28 -8.41
CA ALA A 59 16.20 21.69 -8.51
C ALA A 59 17.14 22.73 -9.12
N ASP A 60 18.33 22.86 -8.55
CA ASP A 60 19.37 23.72 -9.09
C ASP A 60 20.35 22.85 -9.89
N VAL A 61 20.82 23.36 -11.01
CA VAL A 61 21.59 22.60 -11.99
C VAL A 61 22.87 23.36 -12.24
N GLN A 62 23.97 22.84 -11.71
CA GLN A 62 25.29 23.48 -11.78
C GLN A 62 26.19 22.68 -12.71
N ASN A 63 26.93 23.36 -13.58
CA ASN A 63 27.96 22.74 -14.40
C ASN A 63 29.32 23.03 -13.74
N ILE A 64 29.94 21.99 -13.17
CA ILE A 64 31.26 22.09 -12.54
C ILE A 64 32.22 21.26 -13.40
N SER A 65 33.21 21.93 -14.01
CA SER A 65 34.26 21.26 -14.79
C SER A 65 33.76 20.35 -15.93
N GLY A 66 32.63 20.69 -16.54
CA GLY A 66 32.02 19.90 -17.63
C GLY A 66 31.09 18.78 -17.14
N GLU A 67 30.99 18.57 -15.82
CA GLU A 67 30.05 17.66 -15.20
C GLU A 67 28.79 18.39 -14.74
N LEU A 68 27.63 17.81 -15.05
CA LEU A 68 26.32 18.38 -14.80
C LEU A 68 25.81 17.86 -13.45
N ILE A 69 25.94 18.68 -12.41
CA ILE A 69 25.53 18.36 -11.05
C ILE A 69 24.14 18.91 -10.80
N VAL A 70 23.17 18.03 -10.53
CA VAL A 70 21.80 18.41 -10.17
C VAL A 70 21.68 18.39 -8.65
N SER A 71 21.57 19.56 -8.04
CA SER A 71 21.23 19.71 -6.63
C SER A 71 19.70 19.77 -6.46
N GLY A 72 19.20 19.23 -5.34
CA GLY A 72 17.76 19.18 -5.07
C GLY A 72 17.08 17.85 -5.38
N LEU A 73 17.80 16.74 -5.53
CA LEU A 73 17.20 15.40 -5.54
C LEU A 73 16.38 15.16 -4.25
N ASP A 74 16.86 15.67 -3.11
CA ASP A 74 16.18 15.62 -1.82
C ASP A 74 14.83 16.38 -1.81
N SER A 75 14.66 17.36 -2.70
CA SER A 75 13.38 18.07 -2.83
C SER A 75 12.31 17.18 -3.46
N ALA A 76 12.69 16.38 -4.47
CA ALA A 76 11.79 15.44 -5.11
C ALA A 76 11.42 14.30 -4.15
N THR A 77 12.38 13.78 -3.38
CA THR A 77 12.09 12.76 -2.36
C THR A 77 11.18 13.31 -1.27
N SER A 78 11.41 14.54 -0.80
CA SER A 78 10.55 15.22 0.18
C SER A 78 9.12 15.42 -0.32
N LEU A 79 8.95 15.83 -1.59
CA LEU A 79 7.65 15.96 -2.23
C LEU A 79 6.89 14.62 -2.27
N ILE A 80 7.59 13.53 -2.63
CA ILE A 80 7.00 12.19 -2.66
C ILE A 80 6.55 11.76 -1.26
N GLN A 81 7.35 12.02 -0.23
CA GLN A 81 7.00 11.66 1.15
C GLN A 81 5.80 12.47 1.66
N ALA A 82 5.76 13.78 1.39
CA ALA A 82 4.60 14.62 1.72
C ALA A 82 3.31 14.08 1.06
N ALA A 83 3.39 13.69 -0.22
CA ALA A 83 2.25 13.11 -0.93
C ALA A 83 1.81 11.76 -0.34
N LYS A 84 2.74 10.86 0.00
CA LYS A 84 2.44 9.57 0.64
C LYS A 84 1.76 9.76 1.99
N ASN A 85 2.29 10.66 2.81
CA ASN A 85 1.74 10.98 4.13
C ASN A 85 0.32 11.55 4.01
N LEU A 86 0.11 12.49 3.08
CA LEU A 86 -1.21 13.03 2.77
C LEU A 86 -2.19 11.92 2.38
N MET A 87 -1.80 11.05 1.44
CA MET A 87 -2.69 9.98 0.95
C MET A 87 -3.06 9.00 2.08
N ASN A 88 -2.11 8.64 2.94
CA ASN A 88 -2.38 7.79 4.10
C ASN A 88 -3.39 8.43 5.05
N ALA A 89 -3.23 9.72 5.37
CA ALA A 89 -4.17 10.44 6.22
C ALA A 89 -5.56 10.51 5.59
N VAL A 90 -5.65 10.82 4.29
CA VAL A 90 -6.92 10.84 3.53
C VAL A 90 -7.63 9.49 3.59
N VAL A 91 -6.94 8.38 3.36
CA VAL A 91 -7.54 7.04 3.43
C VAL A 91 -8.09 6.73 4.82
N LEU A 92 -7.37 7.12 5.87
CA LEU A 92 -7.81 6.93 7.25
C LEU A 92 -9.03 7.79 7.57
N THR A 93 -9.04 9.07 7.19
CA THR A 93 -10.19 9.96 7.34
C THR A 93 -11.42 9.41 6.62
N VAL A 94 -11.30 8.95 5.38
CA VAL A 94 -12.43 8.38 4.61
C VAL A 94 -13.00 7.14 5.30
N LYS A 95 -12.14 6.26 5.83
CA LYS A 95 -12.58 5.08 6.60
C LYS A 95 -13.30 5.48 7.88
N CYS A 96 -12.75 6.42 8.65
CA CYS A 96 -13.38 6.90 9.87
C CYS A 96 -14.71 7.61 9.58
N SER A 97 -14.78 8.44 8.54
CA SER A 97 -16.02 9.09 8.08
C SER A 97 -17.09 8.07 7.70
N TYR A 98 -16.71 6.97 7.03
CA TYR A 98 -17.64 5.88 6.72
C TYR A 98 -18.20 5.23 7.99
N VAL A 99 -17.33 4.88 8.93
CA VAL A 99 -17.74 4.27 10.21
C VAL A 99 -18.62 5.24 11.00
N ALA A 100 -18.21 6.50 11.13
CA ALA A 100 -18.96 7.58 11.79
C ALA A 100 -20.38 7.72 11.21
N SER A 101 -20.51 7.67 9.88
CA SER A 101 -21.78 7.86 9.17
C SER A 101 -22.72 6.65 9.20
N THR A 102 -22.21 5.44 9.44
CA THR A 102 -22.97 4.18 9.26
C THR A 102 -23.19 3.40 10.55
N LYS A 103 -22.28 3.50 11.52
CA LYS A 103 -22.33 2.72 12.76
C LYS A 103 -22.97 3.45 13.92
N TYR A 104 -22.93 4.77 13.92
CA TYR A 104 -23.46 5.56 15.02
C TYR A 104 -24.84 6.14 14.69
N PRO A 105 -25.79 6.10 15.64
CA PRO A 105 -27.07 6.77 15.47
C PRO A 105 -26.82 8.27 15.35
N ARG A 106 -27.43 8.90 14.34
CA ARG A 106 -27.34 10.35 14.17
C ARG A 106 -28.10 11.03 15.30
N GLN A 107 -27.50 12.05 15.91
CA GLN A 107 -28.21 12.87 16.88
C GLN A 107 -29.24 13.76 16.17
N GLY A 108 -30.51 13.65 16.56
CA GLY A 108 -31.62 14.48 16.06
C GLY A 108 -32.32 13.98 14.78
N THR A 109 -33.36 14.72 14.36
CA THR A 109 -34.13 14.49 13.13
C THR A 109 -33.36 14.98 11.91
N ILE A 110 -32.48 14.13 11.37
CA ILE A 110 -31.73 14.46 10.15
C ILE A 110 -32.46 13.95 8.92
N VAL A 111 -32.90 14.89 8.06
CA VAL A 111 -33.74 14.62 6.88
C VAL A 111 -32.97 13.92 5.74
N SER A 112 -31.65 14.08 5.65
CA SER A 112 -30.83 13.51 4.56
C SER A 112 -29.37 13.21 4.97
N PRO A 113 -28.74 12.16 4.44
CA PRO A 113 -27.32 11.87 4.70
C PRO A 113 -26.39 12.91 4.05
N ILE A 114 -25.32 13.31 4.76
CA ILE A 114 -24.30 14.25 4.23
C ILE A 114 -23.58 13.64 3.01
N VAL A 115 -23.24 12.34 3.09
CA VAL A 115 -22.56 11.59 2.03
C VAL A 115 -23.24 10.25 1.83
N VAL A 116 -23.38 9.82 0.57
CA VAL A 116 -23.85 8.48 0.19
C VAL A 116 -22.66 7.60 -0.20
N TRP A 117 -22.51 6.47 0.49
CA TRP A 117 -21.39 5.56 0.30
C TRP A 117 -21.71 4.48 -0.74
N LYS A 118 -21.02 4.52 -1.89
CA LYS A 118 -21.09 3.49 -2.92
C LYS A 118 -19.85 2.59 -2.85
N MET A 119 -19.94 1.50 -2.11
CA MET A 119 -18.81 0.57 -1.94
C MET A 119 -18.82 -0.56 -2.99
N LYS A 120 -17.64 -0.88 -3.52
CA LYS A 120 -17.40 -2.13 -4.24
C LYS A 120 -16.94 -3.20 -3.24
N ALA A 121 -17.46 -4.42 -3.33
CA ALA A 121 -17.03 -5.53 -2.49
C ALA A 121 -15.51 -5.78 -2.68
N PRO A 122 -14.75 -5.99 -1.58
CA PRO A 122 -13.33 -6.32 -1.69
C PRO A 122 -13.11 -7.58 -2.53
N GLU A 123 -12.01 -7.61 -3.27
CA GLU A 123 -11.61 -8.80 -4.01
C GLU A 123 -11.26 -9.94 -3.04
N LYS A 124 -11.69 -11.16 -3.40
CA LYS A 124 -11.38 -12.35 -2.59
C LYS A 124 -9.88 -12.61 -2.68
N LYS A 125 -9.18 -12.48 -1.55
CA LYS A 125 -7.80 -12.96 -1.45
C LYS A 125 -7.80 -14.49 -1.54
N PRO A 126 -6.91 -15.09 -2.35
CA PRO A 126 -6.84 -16.53 -2.44
C PRO A 126 -6.48 -17.11 -1.07
N LEU A 127 -7.25 -18.10 -0.61
CA LEU A 127 -7.02 -18.78 0.67
C LEU A 127 -5.71 -19.58 0.68
N VAL A 128 -5.29 -20.04 -0.50
CA VAL A 128 -4.05 -20.78 -0.71
C VAL A 128 -3.26 -20.06 -1.80
N ARG A 129 -1.98 -19.81 -1.52
CA ARG A 129 -1.04 -19.32 -2.54
C ARG A 129 -1.02 -20.33 -3.68
N ARG A 130 -1.44 -19.92 -4.88
CA ARG A 130 -1.23 -20.74 -6.08
C ARG A 130 0.28 -20.83 -6.28
N GLU A 131 0.88 -21.96 -5.94
CA GLU A 131 2.24 -22.27 -6.35
C GLU A 131 2.30 -22.22 -7.88
N ARG A 132 3.30 -21.52 -8.42
CA ARG A 132 3.61 -21.67 -9.84
C ARG A 132 4.09 -23.11 -10.04
N ALA A 133 3.69 -23.76 -11.13
CA ALA A 133 4.13 -25.12 -11.47
C ALA A 133 5.68 -25.28 -11.48
N GLU A 134 6.41 -24.18 -11.62
CA GLU A 134 7.87 -24.10 -11.53
C GLU A 134 8.41 -24.38 -10.11
N GLU A 135 7.68 -24.05 -9.04
CA GLU A 135 8.10 -24.23 -7.64
C GLU A 135 7.87 -25.68 -7.15
N VAL A 136 6.93 -26.42 -7.76
CA VAL A 136 6.55 -27.79 -7.35
C VAL A 136 7.50 -28.87 -7.84
N ARG A 137 8.34 -28.57 -8.85
CA ARG A 137 9.39 -29.50 -9.30
C ARG A 137 10.61 -29.43 -8.37
N ALA A 138 10.42 -29.88 -7.14
CA ALA A 138 11.54 -30.41 -6.37
C ALA A 138 12.26 -31.42 -7.28
N LYS A 139 13.53 -31.16 -7.62
CA LYS A 139 14.39 -32.12 -8.31
C LYS A 139 14.52 -33.33 -7.40
N VAL A 140 13.59 -34.28 -7.52
CA VAL A 140 13.74 -35.63 -6.99
C VAL A 140 14.99 -36.17 -7.70
N ARG A 141 16.15 -36.10 -7.01
CA ARG A 141 17.35 -36.80 -7.45
C ARG A 141 17.00 -38.28 -7.36
N LYS A 142 16.59 -38.85 -8.50
CA LYS A 142 16.44 -40.28 -8.69
C LYS A 142 17.73 -40.92 -8.18
N GLY A 143 17.66 -41.62 -7.04
CA GLY A 143 18.80 -42.36 -6.51
C GLY A 143 19.35 -43.27 -7.60
N SER A 144 20.67 -43.45 -7.63
CA SER A 144 21.37 -44.29 -8.61
C SER A 144 20.61 -45.59 -8.81
N SER A 145 20.04 -45.79 -10.01
CA SER A 145 19.44 -47.06 -10.38
C SER A 145 20.55 -48.10 -10.35
N LYS A 146 20.57 -48.95 -9.30
CA LYS A 146 21.46 -50.10 -9.25
C LYS A 146 21.27 -50.88 -10.56
N LYS A 147 22.36 -51.03 -11.33
CA LYS A 147 22.34 -51.79 -12.58
C LYS A 147 21.79 -53.19 -12.26
N PRO A 148 20.82 -53.73 -13.02
CA PRO A 148 20.37 -55.09 -12.82
C PRO A 148 21.56 -56.02 -13.08
N VAL A 149 22.03 -56.69 -12.02
CA VAL A 149 23.07 -57.70 -12.14
C VAL A 149 22.41 -58.93 -12.77
N SER A 150 23.00 -59.45 -13.86
CA SER A 150 22.54 -60.68 -14.50
C SER A 150 22.50 -61.82 -13.49
N ALA A 151 21.39 -62.57 -13.44
CA ALA A 151 21.19 -63.67 -12.49
C ALA A 151 22.32 -64.71 -12.55
N LEU A 152 22.85 -64.97 -13.75
CA LEU A 152 24.02 -65.84 -13.96
C LEU A 152 25.28 -65.32 -13.27
N LYS A 153 25.50 -64.00 -13.30
CA LYS A 153 26.65 -63.37 -12.66
C LYS A 153 26.54 -63.40 -11.13
N ALA A 154 25.33 -63.27 -10.60
CA ALA A 154 25.08 -63.41 -9.17
C ALA A 154 25.25 -64.86 -8.68
N LEU A 155 24.85 -65.85 -9.49
CA LEU A 155 25.02 -67.28 -9.17
C LEU A 155 26.48 -67.76 -9.27
N ALA A 156 27.28 -67.16 -10.15
CA ALA A 156 28.70 -67.47 -10.28
C ALA A 156 29.52 -67.07 -9.04
N GLU A 157 29.08 -66.08 -8.25
CA GLU A 157 29.75 -65.70 -7.00
C GLU A 157 29.62 -66.76 -5.88
N PHE A 158 28.72 -67.74 -6.04
CA PHE A 158 28.45 -68.78 -5.03
C PHE A 158 29.06 -70.15 -5.35
N HIS A 159 29.71 -70.33 -6.50
CA HIS A 159 30.46 -71.56 -6.77
C HIS A 159 31.82 -71.45 -6.09
N GLY A 160 31.98 -72.15 -4.96
CA GLY A 160 33.27 -72.38 -4.32
C GLY A 160 34.17 -73.25 -5.21
N PRO A 161 35.49 -73.24 -4.98
CA PRO A 161 36.44 -74.02 -5.77
C PRO A 161 36.09 -75.52 -5.68
N ASP A 162 36.02 -76.19 -6.82
CA ASP A 162 35.93 -77.65 -6.89
C ASP A 162 37.25 -78.28 -6.37
N ASP A 163 37.09 -79.18 -5.39
CA ASP A 163 38.06 -79.91 -4.52
C ASP A 163 38.74 -79.16 -3.35
#